data_AF-A0A928TYC1-F1
#
_entry.id   AF-A0A928TYC1-F1
#
_cell.length_a   1.000
_cell.length_b   1.000
_cell.length_c   1.000
_cell.angle_alpha   90.00
_cell.angle_beta   90.00
_cell.angle_gamma   90.00
#
_symmetry.space_group_name_H-M   'P 1'
#
loop_
_entity.id
_entity.type
_entity.pdbx_description
1 polymer ?
#
loop_
_entity_poly.entity_id
_entity_poly.type
_entity_poly.pdbx_seq_one_letter_code
_entity_poly.pdbx_strand_id
1 'polypeptide(L)'
;MTLFLDLNCDQISVDVALLQRVPYELIVYYLALPLAQENGRVSVVMAHPENTAAIDTLQRLLQAEIVPVQARSEAIQAALQRIYPTLPPPPPQPHIMAWSHTPPQETAVFATAALLRQAYHAEMEILPVNGHTPAEVLTQALSRQHTMAVLAAPPTSQLPDLFARLSTPFVLVRGPYRPLRRILVALRGFSSDIQAVDWIVPLAQAPDTAVTLLPLADSPLHQVGRATHRSDLVEPHLELCLAQLRNANIPIHLKFRQGQPIHQIMNELGQGNYDLLVVTAEAQGDYVQSILAAMEECHAHTGQPIFILKPPQPL
;
A
#
# COMPACT_ATOMS: atom_id res chain seq x y z
N MET A 1 10.49 9.46 -23.36
CA MET A 1 9.78 8.70 -24.41
C MET A 1 9.54 7.32 -23.83
N THR A 2 8.29 6.96 -23.54
CA THR A 2 7.95 5.65 -22.97
C THR A 2 7.65 4.70 -24.11
N LEU A 3 8.34 3.57 -24.16
CA LEU A 3 8.06 2.51 -25.15
C LEU A 3 6.90 1.67 -24.63
N PHE A 4 5.92 1.35 -25.48
CA PHE A 4 4.84 0.43 -25.14
C PHE A 4 5.16 -0.97 -25.67
N LEU A 5 4.99 -1.98 -24.85
CA LEU A 5 5.22 -3.38 -25.19
C LEU A 5 3.95 -4.19 -24.95
N ASP A 6 3.53 -4.92 -25.98
CA ASP A 6 2.49 -5.93 -25.84
C ASP A 6 3.10 -7.23 -25.32
N LEU A 7 2.76 -7.60 -24.09
CA LEU A 7 3.26 -8.82 -23.44
C LEU A 7 2.46 -10.08 -23.79
N ASN A 8 1.43 -9.98 -24.64
CA ASN A 8 0.61 -11.14 -25.04
C ASN A 8 1.34 -12.13 -25.96
N CYS A 9 2.58 -11.83 -26.38
CA CYS A 9 3.39 -12.76 -27.15
C CYS A 9 4.06 -13.79 -26.23
N ASP A 10 3.88 -15.08 -26.53
CA ASP A 10 4.51 -16.24 -25.85
C ASP A 10 6.07 -16.25 -25.89
N GLN A 11 6.70 -15.17 -26.39
CA GLN A 11 8.13 -15.09 -26.71
C GLN A 11 8.91 -14.12 -25.80
N ILE A 12 8.39 -13.77 -24.63
CA ILE A 12 9.17 -12.95 -23.70
C ILE A 12 10.23 -13.84 -23.06
N SER A 13 11.46 -13.74 -23.58
CA SER A 13 12.65 -14.25 -22.89
C SER A 13 12.98 -13.30 -21.76
N VAL A 14 12.91 -13.81 -20.52
CA VAL A 14 13.26 -13.04 -19.33
C VAL A 14 14.59 -13.50 -18.81
N ASP A 15 15.47 -12.55 -18.49
CA ASP A 15 16.72 -12.83 -17.80
C ASP A 15 16.45 -13.24 -16.35
N VAL A 16 16.61 -14.53 -16.07
CA VAL A 16 16.41 -15.12 -14.74
C VAL A 16 17.32 -14.49 -13.69
N ALA A 17 18.54 -14.08 -14.06
CA ALA A 17 19.47 -13.44 -13.12
C ALA A 17 18.97 -12.05 -12.69
N LEU A 18 18.29 -11.31 -13.58
CA LEU A 18 17.66 -10.04 -13.22
C LEU A 18 16.43 -10.25 -12.33
N LEU A 19 15.62 -11.26 -12.63
CA LEU A 19 14.45 -11.59 -11.80
C LEU A 19 14.85 -11.94 -10.36
N GLN A 20 15.92 -12.70 -10.17
CA GLN A 20 16.38 -13.10 -8.83
C GLN A 20 16.87 -11.92 -7.98
N ARG A 21 17.17 -10.77 -8.59
CA ARG A 21 17.63 -9.56 -7.90
C ARG A 21 16.49 -8.71 -7.36
N VAL A 22 15.27 -8.93 -7.83
CA VAL A 22 14.08 -8.22 -7.35
C VAL A 22 13.19 -9.21 -6.62
N PRO A 23 12.88 -8.99 -5.33
CA PRO A 23 11.92 -9.81 -4.60
C PRO A 23 10.59 -9.93 -5.36
N TYR A 24 10.02 -11.13 -5.40
CA TYR A 24 8.76 -11.40 -6.10
C TYR A 24 7.64 -10.48 -5.60
N GLU A 25 7.60 -10.24 -4.30
CA GLU A 25 6.58 -9.40 -3.67
C GLU A 25 6.70 -7.94 -4.13
N LEU A 26 7.91 -7.45 -4.44
CA LEU A 26 8.12 -6.14 -5.04
C LEU A 26 7.71 -6.08 -6.50
N ILE A 27 7.98 -7.15 -7.26
CA ILE A 27 7.51 -7.31 -8.65
C ILE A 27 5.99 -7.21 -8.71
N VAL A 28 5.29 -7.91 -7.80
CA VAL A 28 3.84 -7.83 -7.67
C VAL A 28 3.40 -6.45 -7.19
N TYR A 29 4.08 -5.89 -6.20
CA TYR A 29 3.71 -4.61 -5.60
C TYR A 29 3.68 -3.48 -6.64
N TYR A 30 4.74 -3.36 -7.44
CA TYR A 30 4.89 -2.34 -8.48
C TYR A 30 4.36 -2.75 -9.86
N LEU A 31 3.91 -4.01 -10.02
CA LEU A 31 3.66 -4.65 -11.33
C LEU A 31 4.79 -4.33 -12.33
N ALA A 32 6.01 -4.70 -11.93
CA ALA A 32 7.24 -4.36 -12.63
C ALA A 32 8.10 -5.61 -12.88
N LEU A 33 8.33 -5.95 -14.16
CA LEU A 33 9.03 -7.15 -14.60
C LEU A 33 10.34 -6.79 -15.32
N PRO A 34 11.52 -7.02 -14.70
CA PRO A 34 12.80 -6.90 -15.38
C PRO A 34 12.89 -7.89 -16.54
N LEU A 35 13.29 -7.42 -17.74
CA LEU A 35 13.38 -8.27 -18.92
C LEU A 35 14.82 -8.63 -19.30
N ALA A 36 15.64 -7.61 -19.53
CA ALA A 36 16.97 -7.76 -20.10
C ALA A 36 17.89 -6.60 -19.69
N GLN A 37 19.19 -6.87 -19.67
CA GLN A 37 20.23 -5.89 -19.40
C GLN A 37 21.12 -5.70 -20.64
N GLU A 38 21.33 -4.44 -21.03
CA GLU A 38 22.22 -4.08 -22.13
C GLU A 38 22.93 -2.76 -21.80
N ASN A 39 24.25 -2.68 -21.99
CA ASN A 39 25.04 -1.45 -21.80
C ASN A 39 24.84 -0.76 -20.43
N GLY A 40 24.71 -1.54 -19.35
CA GLY A 40 24.49 -1.01 -18.00
C GLY A 40 23.07 -0.51 -17.73
N ARG A 41 22.15 -0.73 -18.67
CA ARG A 41 20.73 -0.39 -18.57
C ARG A 41 19.89 -1.64 -18.46
N VAL A 42 18.84 -1.61 -17.65
CA VAL A 42 17.89 -2.71 -17.52
C VAL A 42 16.53 -2.26 -18.06
N SER A 43 16.02 -2.98 -19.05
CA SER A 43 14.64 -2.79 -19.52
C SER A 43 13.69 -3.44 -18.52
N VAL A 44 12.77 -2.65 -17.97
CA VAL A 44 11.75 -3.14 -17.03
C VAL A 44 10.38 -2.83 -17.59
N VAL A 45 9.55 -3.86 -17.69
CA VAL A 45 8.16 -3.67 -18.08
C VAL A 45 7.35 -3.28 -16.86
N MET A 46 6.59 -2.19 -16.95
CA MET A 46 5.84 -1.62 -15.84
C MET A 46 4.42 -1.27 -16.27
N ALA A 47 3.45 -1.47 -15.38
CA ALA A 47 2.09 -0.94 -15.57
C ALA A 47 2.08 0.60 -15.51
N HIS A 48 2.90 1.14 -14.59
CA HIS A 48 2.95 2.55 -14.23
C HIS A 48 4.38 3.11 -14.33
N PRO A 49 4.90 3.34 -15.54
CA PRO A 49 6.26 3.88 -15.76
C PRO A 49 6.44 5.31 -15.23
N GLU A 50 5.37 6.03 -14.92
CA GLU A 50 5.37 7.35 -14.28
C GLU A 50 5.60 7.29 -12.76
N ASN A 51 5.55 6.10 -12.15
CA ASN A 51 5.89 5.92 -10.74
C ASN A 51 7.41 5.99 -10.54
N THR A 52 7.93 7.21 -10.37
CA THR A 52 9.38 7.46 -10.19
C THR A 52 9.93 6.78 -8.94
N ALA A 53 9.16 6.67 -7.87
CA ALA A 53 9.60 6.01 -6.64
C ALA A 53 9.81 4.49 -6.83
N ALA A 54 8.96 3.85 -7.65
CA ALA A 54 9.17 2.47 -8.08
C ALA A 54 10.44 2.34 -8.94
N ILE A 55 10.64 3.25 -9.90
CA ILE A 55 11.86 3.29 -10.73
C ILE A 55 13.11 3.42 -9.86
N ASP A 56 13.16 4.38 -8.94
CA ASP A 56 14.32 4.61 -8.06
C ASP A 56 14.61 3.40 -7.17
N THR A 57 13.56 2.71 -6.71
CA THR A 57 13.69 1.47 -5.93
C THR A 57 14.28 0.34 -6.78
N LEU A 58 13.78 0.15 -8.00
CA LEU A 58 14.26 -0.86 -8.93
C LEU A 58 15.68 -0.56 -9.42
N GLN A 59 16.04 0.71 -9.66
CA GLN A 59 17.40 1.14 -9.99
C GLN A 59 18.41 0.74 -8.91
N ARG A 60 18.06 0.93 -7.63
CA ARG A 60 18.93 0.53 -6.50
C ARG A 60 19.11 -0.98 -6.43
N LEU A 61 18.05 -1.75 -6.63
CA LEU A 61 18.10 -3.22 -6.58
C LEU A 61 18.88 -3.82 -7.75
N LEU A 62 18.61 -3.32 -8.95
CA LEU A 62 19.21 -3.78 -10.19
C LEU A 62 20.56 -3.11 -10.46
N GLN A 63 20.99 -2.17 -9.61
CA GLN A 63 22.26 -1.44 -9.70
C GLN A 63 22.53 -0.94 -11.13
N ALA A 64 21.48 -0.46 -11.79
CA ALA A 64 21.46 -0.14 -13.21
C ALA A 64 20.45 0.97 -13.49
N GLU A 65 20.69 1.73 -14.55
CA GLU A 65 19.70 2.68 -15.06
C GLU A 65 18.51 1.90 -15.63
N ILE A 66 17.29 2.25 -15.19
CA ILE A 66 16.07 1.59 -15.63
C ILE A 66 15.53 2.27 -16.88
N VAL A 67 15.26 1.48 -17.91
CA VAL A 67 14.53 1.88 -19.11
C VAL A 67 13.11 1.34 -18.97
N PRO A 68 12.13 2.17 -18.55
CA PRO A 68 10.77 1.70 -18.34
C PRO A 68 10.09 1.46 -19.69
N VAL A 69 9.44 0.31 -19.78
CA VAL A 69 8.63 -0.12 -20.92
C VAL A 69 7.21 -0.33 -20.42
N GLN A 70 6.24 0.38 -20.97
CA GLN A 70 4.85 0.28 -20.50
C GLN A 70 4.18 -0.97 -21.05
N ALA A 71 3.43 -1.68 -20.20
CA ALA A 71 2.49 -2.71 -20.62
C ALA A 71 1.21 -2.65 -19.79
N ARG A 72 0.16 -3.34 -20.24
CA ARG A 72 -1.10 -3.44 -19.49
C ARG A 72 -0.92 -4.30 -18.24
N SER A 73 -1.57 -3.91 -17.14
CA SER A 73 -1.52 -4.62 -15.86
C SER A 73 -1.89 -6.10 -16.00
N GLU A 74 -2.94 -6.41 -16.77
CA GLU A 74 -3.42 -7.78 -16.99
C GLU A 74 -2.38 -8.63 -17.73
N ALA A 75 -1.65 -8.02 -18.67
CA ALA A 75 -0.63 -8.70 -19.45
C ALA A 75 0.62 -8.99 -18.62
N ILE A 76 1.00 -8.06 -17.72
CA ILE A 76 2.09 -8.27 -16.74
C ILE A 76 1.69 -9.37 -15.76
N GLN A 77 0.48 -9.34 -15.21
CA GLN A 77 -0.01 -10.38 -14.30
C GLN A 77 -0.02 -11.76 -14.96
N ALA A 78 -0.50 -11.86 -16.21
CA ALA A 78 -0.46 -13.11 -16.96
C ALA A 78 0.97 -13.59 -17.24
N ALA A 79 1.92 -12.67 -17.49
CA ALA A 79 3.34 -13.02 -17.59
C ALA A 79 3.91 -13.54 -16.27
N LEU A 80 3.59 -12.89 -15.14
CA LEU A 80 4.03 -13.34 -13.82
C LEU A 80 3.52 -14.75 -13.48
N GLN A 81 2.27 -15.06 -13.80
CA GLN A 81 1.70 -16.40 -13.60
C GLN A 81 2.43 -17.47 -14.44
N ARG A 82 2.91 -17.12 -15.64
CA ARG A 82 3.69 -18.05 -16.50
C ARG A 82 5.12 -18.23 -16.00
N ILE A 83 5.76 -17.16 -15.54
CA ILE A 83 7.15 -17.16 -15.07
C ILE A 83 7.28 -17.82 -13.69
N TYR A 84 6.28 -17.62 -12.83
CA TYR A 84 6.19 -18.17 -11.47
C TYR A 84 5.00 -19.13 -11.38
N PRO A 85 5.01 -20.28 -12.10
CA PRO A 85 3.87 -21.19 -12.19
C PRO A 85 3.57 -21.87 -10.83
N THR A 86 4.61 -22.09 -10.04
CA THR A 86 4.47 -22.33 -8.60
C THR A 86 4.49 -20.97 -7.94
N LEU A 87 3.31 -20.43 -7.63
CA LEU A 87 3.19 -19.37 -6.62
C LEU A 87 4.08 -19.78 -5.43
N PRO A 88 4.89 -18.88 -4.84
CA PRO A 88 5.47 -19.17 -3.55
C PRO A 88 4.34 -19.70 -2.64
N PRO A 89 4.61 -20.70 -1.79
CA PRO A 89 3.58 -21.25 -0.91
C PRO A 89 2.87 -20.06 -0.25
N PRO A 90 1.53 -20.13 -0.08
CA PRO A 90 0.80 -19.06 0.56
C PRO A 90 1.57 -18.67 1.82
N PRO A 91 1.73 -17.36 2.08
CA PRO A 91 2.50 -16.93 3.23
C PRO A 91 1.99 -17.71 4.44
N PRO A 92 2.90 -18.09 5.38
CA PRO A 92 2.47 -18.70 6.63
C PRO A 92 1.31 -17.88 7.20
N GLN A 93 0.39 -18.56 7.89
CA GLN A 93 -0.82 -17.95 8.44
C GLN A 93 -0.50 -16.53 8.94
N PRO A 94 -1.24 -15.49 8.48
CA PRO A 94 -0.83 -14.11 8.73
C PRO A 94 -0.53 -13.93 10.20
N HIS A 95 0.61 -13.34 10.52
CA HIS A 95 1.03 -13.14 11.90
C HIS A 95 1.10 -11.63 12.17
N ILE A 96 0.38 -11.19 13.18
CA ILE A 96 0.22 -9.78 13.55
C ILE A 96 1.08 -9.51 14.78
N MET A 97 1.99 -8.55 14.68
CA MET A 97 2.67 -8.00 15.84
C MET A 97 1.86 -6.85 16.42
N ALA A 98 1.61 -6.83 17.71
CA ALA A 98 0.95 -5.72 18.40
C ALA A 98 1.84 -5.14 19.49
N TRP A 99 2.06 -3.82 19.47
CA TRP A 99 2.89 -3.16 20.48
C TRP A 99 2.48 -1.72 20.78
N SER A 100 2.66 -1.32 22.05
CA SER A 100 2.39 0.02 22.55
C SER A 100 3.57 0.57 23.35
N HIS A 101 3.75 1.89 23.31
CA HIS A 101 4.73 2.60 24.15
C HIS A 101 4.23 2.84 25.58
N THR A 102 2.91 2.87 25.79
CA THR A 102 2.31 3.26 27.07
C THR A 102 1.11 2.39 27.43
N PRO A 103 0.85 2.13 28.74
CA PRO A 103 -0.32 1.39 29.18
C PRO A 103 -1.67 1.97 28.72
N PRO A 104 -1.91 3.30 28.68
CA PRO A 104 -3.17 3.84 28.18
C PRO A 104 -3.45 3.55 26.71
N GLN A 105 -2.41 3.49 25.87
CA GLN A 105 -2.54 3.17 24.44
C GLN A 105 -2.64 1.66 24.19
N GLU A 106 -2.18 0.83 25.12
CA GLU A 106 -2.16 -0.63 25.03
C GLU A 106 -3.55 -1.20 24.72
N THR A 107 -4.58 -0.73 25.42
CA THR A 107 -5.96 -1.17 25.18
C THR A 107 -6.40 -0.91 23.75
N ALA A 108 -6.06 0.26 23.19
CA ALA A 108 -6.46 0.62 21.83
C ALA A 108 -5.69 -0.18 20.76
N VAL A 109 -4.39 -0.38 20.97
CA VAL A 109 -3.54 -1.22 20.12
C VAL A 109 -4.07 -2.65 20.10
N PHE A 110 -4.35 -3.24 21.27
CA PHE A 110 -4.79 -4.63 21.35
C PHE A 110 -6.19 -4.83 20.81
N ALA A 111 -7.11 -3.88 21.02
CA ALA A 111 -8.43 -3.94 20.40
C ALA A 111 -8.35 -3.86 18.87
N THR A 112 -7.48 -2.98 18.35
CA THR A 112 -7.23 -2.87 16.90
C THR A 112 -6.59 -4.15 16.34
N ALA A 113 -5.60 -4.71 17.04
CA ALA A 113 -4.96 -5.96 16.65
C ALA A 113 -5.93 -7.15 16.71
N ALA A 114 -6.82 -7.20 17.71
CA ALA A 114 -7.85 -8.23 17.80
C ALA A 114 -8.85 -8.17 16.64
N LEU A 115 -9.24 -6.97 16.20
CA LEU A 115 -10.08 -6.77 15.02
C LEU A 115 -9.40 -7.31 13.76
N LEU A 116 -8.13 -6.94 13.53
CA LEU A 116 -7.35 -7.42 12.39
C LEU A 116 -7.16 -8.93 12.46
N ARG A 117 -6.87 -9.48 13.66
CA ARG A 117 -6.74 -10.91 13.88
C ARG A 117 -7.98 -11.68 13.44
N GLN A 118 -9.15 -11.17 13.82
CA GLN A 118 -10.43 -11.74 13.43
C GLN A 118 -10.66 -11.64 11.92
N ALA A 119 -10.40 -10.47 11.32
CA ALA A 119 -10.65 -10.22 9.90
C ALA A 119 -9.77 -11.09 8.98
N TYR A 120 -8.50 -11.30 9.33
CA TYR A 120 -7.55 -12.06 8.50
C TYR A 120 -7.31 -13.49 8.96
N HIS A 121 -8.04 -13.97 9.98
CA HIS A 121 -7.78 -15.27 10.61
C HIS A 121 -6.30 -15.46 11.00
N ALA A 122 -5.70 -14.38 11.50
CA ALA A 122 -4.28 -14.28 11.77
C ALA A 122 -3.92 -14.86 13.14
N GLU A 123 -2.67 -15.26 13.29
CA GLU A 123 -2.02 -15.36 14.59
C GLU A 123 -1.59 -13.98 15.09
N MET A 124 -1.40 -13.82 16.39
CA MET A 124 -1.07 -12.53 16.99
C MET A 124 -0.05 -12.71 18.11
N GLU A 125 1.03 -11.94 18.03
CA GLU A 125 2.03 -11.79 19.08
C GLU A 125 1.90 -10.39 19.70
N ILE A 126 1.78 -10.36 21.02
CA ILE A 126 1.75 -9.12 21.79
C ILE A 126 3.13 -8.93 22.42
N LEU A 127 3.78 -7.81 22.12
CA LEU A 127 5.02 -7.43 22.75
C LEU A 127 4.72 -6.55 23.99
N PRO A 128 5.18 -6.94 25.20
CA PRO A 128 4.86 -6.21 26.42
C PRO A 128 5.59 -4.86 26.49
N VAL A 129 4.90 -3.83 27.02
CA VAL A 129 5.43 -2.46 27.15
C VAL A 129 6.71 -2.39 27.99
N ASN A 130 6.81 -3.20 29.05
CA ASN A 130 7.91 -3.12 30.03
C ASN A 130 9.13 -4.01 29.70
N GLY A 131 9.21 -4.56 28.48
CA GLY A 131 10.27 -5.50 28.10
C GLY A 131 11.09 -5.10 26.86
N HIS A 132 10.64 -4.11 26.11
CA HIS A 132 11.24 -3.77 24.82
C HIS A 132 11.29 -2.26 24.59
N THR A 133 12.43 -1.76 24.14
CA THR A 133 12.59 -0.42 23.60
C THR A 133 11.91 -0.32 22.23
N PRO A 134 11.50 0.89 21.78
CA PRO A 134 10.99 1.09 20.42
C PRO A 134 11.92 0.53 19.34
N ALA A 135 13.24 0.68 19.53
CA ALA A 135 14.23 0.19 18.58
C ALA A 135 14.27 -1.35 18.49
N GLU A 136 14.12 -2.05 19.62
CA GLU A 136 14.04 -3.52 19.67
C GLU A 136 12.76 -4.04 19.03
N VAL A 137 11.63 -3.39 19.28
CA VAL A 137 10.35 -3.72 18.65
C VAL A 137 10.43 -3.58 17.14
N LEU A 138 11.06 -2.52 16.65
CA LEU A 138 11.28 -2.35 15.21
C LEU A 138 12.20 -3.43 14.62
N THR A 139 13.21 -3.87 15.37
CA THR A 139 14.07 -4.99 14.95
C THR A 139 13.28 -6.31 14.94
N GLN A 140 12.36 -6.51 15.88
CA GLN A 140 11.51 -7.70 15.93
C GLN A 140 10.43 -7.69 14.84
N ALA A 141 9.82 -6.54 14.57
CA ALA A 141 8.90 -6.33 13.45
C ALA A 141 9.56 -6.57 12.07
N LEU A 142 10.88 -6.37 12.02
CA LEU A 142 11.73 -6.65 10.87
C LEU A 142 12.08 -8.14 10.71
N SER A 143 11.89 -8.96 11.76
CA SER A 143 12.02 -10.41 11.62
C SER A 143 10.89 -10.91 10.71
N ARG A 144 11.20 -11.77 9.73
CA ARG A 144 10.24 -12.26 8.71
C ARG A 144 9.10 -13.14 9.27
N GLN A 145 8.85 -13.09 10.57
CA GLN A 145 7.77 -13.83 11.22
C GLN A 145 6.43 -13.10 11.13
N HIS A 146 6.41 -11.79 10.90
CA HIS A 146 5.19 -10.99 10.92
C HIS A 146 4.79 -10.52 9.52
N THR A 147 3.49 -10.58 9.23
CA THR A 147 2.89 -10.09 7.96
C THR A 147 2.26 -8.71 8.11
N MET A 148 2.05 -8.24 9.35
CA MET A 148 1.52 -6.92 9.66
C MET A 148 1.95 -6.49 11.07
N ALA A 149 2.10 -5.18 11.29
CA ALA A 149 2.28 -4.60 12.62
C ALA A 149 1.12 -3.66 13.03
N VAL A 150 0.78 -3.65 14.32
CA VAL A 150 -0.18 -2.72 14.93
C VAL A 150 0.56 -2.01 16.05
N LEU A 151 0.76 -0.71 15.87
CA LEU A 151 1.67 0.07 16.70
C LEU A 151 0.93 1.27 17.27
N ALA A 152 1.16 1.55 18.55
CA ALA A 152 0.87 2.89 19.07
C ALA A 152 1.68 3.91 18.26
N ALA A 153 1.05 5.00 17.83
CA ALA A 153 1.73 6.01 17.05
C ALA A 153 2.87 6.63 17.87
N PRO A 154 4.12 6.59 17.37
CA PRO A 154 5.24 7.21 18.06
C PRO A 154 5.15 8.75 17.89
N PRO A 155 5.96 9.52 18.63
CA PRO A 155 6.13 10.95 18.37
C PRO A 155 6.54 11.20 16.91
N THR A 156 6.12 12.33 16.32
CA THR A 156 6.38 12.68 14.92
C THR A 156 7.87 12.61 14.55
N SER A 157 8.77 12.94 15.49
CA SER A 157 10.22 12.87 15.31
C SER A 157 10.77 11.45 15.07
N GLN A 158 10.03 10.42 15.43
CA GLN A 158 10.43 9.01 15.27
C GLN A 158 9.77 8.33 14.06
N LEU A 159 8.81 9.01 13.40
CA LEU A 159 8.15 8.48 12.21
C LEU A 159 9.15 8.17 11.07
N PRO A 160 10.14 9.02 10.74
CA PRO A 160 11.07 8.70 9.65
C PRO A 160 11.83 7.38 9.86
N ASP A 161 12.30 7.10 11.09
CA ASP A 161 12.98 5.83 11.41
C ASP A 161 12.02 4.64 11.29
N LEU A 162 10.80 4.78 11.81
CA LEU A 162 9.74 3.79 11.67
C LEU A 162 9.49 3.44 10.20
N PHE A 163 9.32 4.45 9.34
CA PHE A 163 9.07 4.26 7.91
C PHE A 163 10.27 3.66 7.19
N ALA A 164 11.49 4.06 7.52
CA ALA A 164 12.69 3.51 6.90
C ALA A 164 12.84 2.01 7.22
N ARG A 165 12.45 1.61 8.43
CA ARG A 165 12.68 0.26 8.95
C ARG A 165 11.53 -0.71 8.71
N LEU A 166 10.26 -0.29 8.75
CA LEU A 166 9.16 -1.22 8.51
C LEU A 166 8.99 -1.56 7.03
N SER A 167 9.00 -2.87 6.76
CA SER A 167 8.85 -3.48 5.44
C SER A 167 7.50 -4.16 5.23
N THR A 168 6.67 -4.23 6.27
CA THR A 168 5.33 -4.84 6.25
C THR A 168 4.25 -3.77 6.35
N PRO A 169 3.01 -4.05 5.91
CA PRO A 169 1.87 -3.19 6.19
C PRO A 169 1.71 -2.98 7.69
N PHE A 170 1.30 -1.78 8.11
CA PHE A 170 1.10 -1.51 9.52
C PHE A 170 -0.02 -0.52 9.80
N VAL A 171 -0.56 -0.60 11.01
CA VAL A 171 -1.57 0.32 11.53
C VAL A 171 -0.97 1.17 12.64
N LEU A 172 -1.06 2.49 12.48
CA LEU A 172 -0.74 3.46 13.53
C LEU A 172 -2.00 3.78 14.34
N VAL A 173 -2.01 3.39 15.61
CA VAL A 173 -3.08 3.68 16.56
C VAL A 173 -2.77 4.99 17.29
N ARG A 174 -3.57 6.02 17.02
CA ARG A 174 -3.31 7.40 17.47
C ARG A 174 -4.17 7.84 18.66
N GLY A 175 -5.12 7.02 19.09
CA GLY A 175 -6.11 7.39 20.12
C GLY A 175 -6.91 6.18 20.58
N PRO A 176 -8.06 6.40 21.27
CA PRO A 176 -8.86 5.32 21.80
C PRO A 176 -9.47 4.48 20.67
N TYR A 177 -9.62 3.18 20.93
CA TYR A 177 -10.26 2.28 19.97
C TYR A 177 -11.69 2.69 19.66
N ARG A 178 -12.05 2.61 18.39
CA ARG A 178 -13.42 2.76 17.88
C ARG A 178 -13.69 1.67 16.86
N PRO A 179 -14.91 1.10 16.82
CA PRO A 179 -15.30 0.21 15.75
C PRO A 179 -15.16 0.89 14.39
N LEU A 180 -14.57 0.20 13.43
CA LEU A 180 -14.42 0.71 12.07
C LEU A 180 -15.77 0.65 11.37
N ARG A 181 -16.36 1.80 11.05
CA ARG A 181 -17.59 1.89 10.25
C ARG A 181 -17.38 2.68 8.97
N ARG A 182 -16.43 3.61 8.96
CA ARG A 182 -16.17 4.49 7.82
C ARG A 182 -14.70 4.48 7.49
N ILE A 183 -14.33 3.76 6.45
CA ILE A 183 -12.95 3.61 5.98
C ILE A 183 -12.73 4.54 4.78
N LEU A 184 -11.72 5.41 4.82
CA LEU A 184 -11.29 6.21 3.68
C LEU A 184 -10.05 5.57 3.05
N VAL A 185 -10.10 5.28 1.76
CA VAL A 185 -8.96 4.78 0.98
C VAL A 185 -8.55 5.84 -0.02
N ALA A 186 -7.34 6.38 0.14
CA ALA A 186 -6.77 7.34 -0.80
C ALA A 186 -6.04 6.60 -1.93
N LEU A 187 -6.50 6.79 -3.17
CA LEU A 187 -6.01 6.07 -4.35
C LEU A 187 -5.03 6.93 -5.13
N ARG A 188 -3.83 6.41 -5.35
CA ARG A 188 -2.75 7.12 -6.05
C ARG A 188 -2.67 6.80 -7.54
N GLY A 189 -3.46 5.85 -8.02
CA GLY A 189 -3.52 5.35 -9.40
C GLY A 189 -2.40 4.41 -9.79
N PHE A 190 -1.83 3.72 -8.80
CA PHE A 190 -0.80 2.71 -9.01
C PHE A 190 -1.30 1.34 -8.54
N SER A 191 -0.62 0.28 -8.95
CA SER A 191 -0.93 -1.11 -8.57
C SER A 191 -1.02 -1.35 -7.06
N SER A 192 -0.38 -0.51 -6.25
CA SER A 192 -0.50 -0.51 -4.78
C SER A 192 -1.94 -0.32 -4.30
N ASP A 193 -2.76 0.43 -5.04
CA ASP A 193 -4.14 0.74 -4.65
C ASP A 193 -5.02 -0.52 -4.62
N ILE A 194 -4.86 -1.39 -5.62
CA ILE A 194 -5.59 -2.66 -5.72
C ILE A 194 -5.25 -3.53 -4.51
N GLN A 195 -3.97 -3.62 -4.16
CA GLN A 195 -3.53 -4.32 -2.95
C GLN A 195 -4.07 -3.66 -1.68
N ALA A 196 -4.16 -2.33 -1.62
CA ALA A 196 -4.76 -1.65 -0.48
C ALA A 196 -6.23 -2.03 -0.34
N VAL A 197 -6.97 -2.08 -1.45
CA VAL A 197 -8.36 -2.57 -1.45
C VAL A 197 -8.44 -4.02 -0.99
N ASP A 198 -7.56 -4.91 -1.46
CA ASP A 198 -7.51 -6.30 -1.00
C ASP A 198 -7.29 -6.41 0.52
N TRP A 199 -6.42 -5.56 1.08
CA TRP A 199 -6.26 -5.45 2.53
C TRP A 199 -7.55 -4.97 3.21
N ILE A 200 -8.29 -4.03 2.64
CA ILE A 200 -9.49 -3.48 3.30
C ILE A 200 -10.71 -4.39 3.20
N VAL A 201 -10.81 -5.25 2.19
CA VAL A 201 -11.97 -6.14 1.99
C VAL A 201 -12.32 -6.92 3.26
N PRO A 202 -11.41 -7.67 3.93
CA PRO A 202 -11.75 -8.40 5.14
C PRO A 202 -12.20 -7.52 6.31
N LEU A 203 -11.66 -6.31 6.43
CA LEU A 203 -12.05 -5.37 7.49
C LEU A 203 -13.43 -4.77 7.25
N ALA A 204 -13.77 -4.54 5.98
CA ALA A 204 -15.04 -3.96 5.57
C ALA A 204 -16.21 -4.96 5.55
N GLN A 205 -15.96 -6.25 5.81
CA GLN A 205 -17.01 -7.26 6.01
C GLN A 205 -17.78 -7.08 7.33
N ALA A 206 -17.28 -6.27 8.26
CA ALA A 206 -17.97 -5.99 9.50
C ALA A 206 -19.31 -5.25 9.24
N PRO A 207 -20.39 -5.56 9.97
CA PRO A 207 -21.68 -4.91 9.78
C PRO A 207 -21.58 -3.38 9.88
N ASP A 208 -22.37 -2.68 9.07
CA ASP A 208 -22.43 -1.21 8.99
C ASP A 208 -21.11 -0.53 8.56
N THR A 209 -20.15 -1.29 8.03
CA THR A 209 -18.91 -0.73 7.50
C THR A 209 -19.10 -0.28 6.05
N ALA A 210 -18.69 0.94 5.75
CA ALA A 210 -18.67 1.49 4.40
C ALA A 210 -17.25 1.96 4.05
N VAL A 211 -16.89 1.75 2.78
CA VAL A 211 -15.60 2.17 2.22
C VAL A 211 -15.83 3.38 1.33
N THR A 212 -15.07 4.44 1.55
CA THR A 212 -14.99 5.59 0.65
C THR A 212 -13.68 5.55 -0.11
N LEU A 213 -13.76 5.50 -1.44
CA LEU A 213 -12.61 5.65 -2.33
C LEU A 213 -12.43 7.13 -2.68
N LEU A 214 -11.20 7.61 -2.54
CA LEU A 214 -10.78 8.96 -2.91
C LEU A 214 -9.66 8.89 -3.95
N PRO A 215 -9.98 8.90 -5.25
CA PRO A 215 -8.99 9.11 -6.31
C PRO A 215 -8.38 10.51 -6.20
N LEU A 216 -7.05 10.60 -6.32
CA LEU A 216 -6.30 11.84 -6.15
C LEU A 216 -5.96 12.49 -7.50
N ALA A 217 -6.34 13.75 -7.72
CA ALA A 217 -6.21 14.44 -9.02
C ALA A 217 -4.84 14.48 -9.73
N ASP A 218 -3.70 14.32 -9.04
CA ASP A 218 -2.37 14.23 -9.70
C ASP A 218 -1.93 12.78 -9.96
N SER A 219 -2.83 11.84 -9.73
CA SER A 219 -2.68 10.43 -10.07
C SER A 219 -2.69 10.20 -11.58
N PRO A 220 -2.03 9.14 -12.09
CA PRO A 220 -2.23 8.67 -13.46
C PRO A 220 -3.71 8.52 -13.82
N LEU A 221 -4.57 8.23 -12.82
CA LEU A 221 -6.04 8.18 -12.87
C LEU A 221 -6.74 9.41 -13.47
N HIS A 222 -6.02 10.52 -13.61
CA HIS A 222 -6.54 11.79 -14.09
C HIS A 222 -5.70 12.39 -15.23
N GLN A 223 -4.63 11.71 -15.67
CA GLN A 223 -3.76 12.20 -16.74
C GLN A 223 -4.26 11.81 -18.14
N VAL A 224 -5.19 10.86 -18.25
CA VAL A 224 -5.75 10.45 -19.54
C VAL A 224 -6.92 11.35 -19.95
N GLY A 225 -6.59 12.43 -20.64
CA GLY A 225 -7.50 13.14 -21.55
C GLY A 225 -8.52 14.06 -20.88
N ARG A 226 -8.70 15.25 -21.49
CA ARG A 226 -9.81 16.17 -21.22
C ARG A 226 -11.15 15.47 -21.54
N ALA A 227 -11.68 14.67 -20.63
CA ALA A 227 -12.98 14.03 -20.79
C ALA A 227 -14.10 15.04 -20.49
N THR A 228 -15.01 15.19 -21.44
CA THR A 228 -16.13 16.14 -21.40
C THR A 228 -17.37 15.59 -20.67
N HIS A 229 -17.35 14.33 -20.22
CA HIS A 229 -18.47 13.69 -19.51
C HIS A 229 -18.03 12.88 -18.28
N ARG A 230 -18.89 12.85 -17.26
CA ARG A 230 -18.66 12.22 -15.96
C ARG A 230 -18.54 10.69 -15.99
N SER A 231 -19.06 10.02 -17.03
CA SER A 231 -18.97 8.55 -17.17
C SER A 231 -17.71 8.07 -17.88
N ASP A 232 -16.99 8.95 -18.57
CA ASP A 232 -15.75 8.61 -19.28
C ASP A 232 -14.52 8.69 -18.35
N LEU A 233 -14.75 9.01 -17.07
CA LEU A 233 -13.73 9.32 -16.06
C LEU A 233 -13.37 8.14 -15.15
N VAL A 234 -14.07 7.01 -15.25
CA VAL A 234 -13.69 5.84 -14.43
C VAL A 234 -12.66 5.05 -15.22
N GLU A 235 -11.41 5.43 -15.01
CA GLU A 235 -10.27 4.72 -15.61
C GLU A 235 -10.29 3.23 -15.20
N PRO A 236 -9.77 2.32 -16.06
CA PRO A 236 -9.79 0.88 -15.80
C PRO A 236 -9.28 0.48 -14.40
N HIS A 237 -8.27 1.17 -13.89
CA HIS A 237 -7.71 0.95 -12.55
C HIS A 237 -8.72 1.24 -11.42
N LEU A 238 -9.51 2.31 -11.54
CA LEU A 238 -10.54 2.63 -10.56
C LEU A 238 -11.71 1.64 -10.63
N GLU A 239 -12.09 1.19 -11.83
CA GLU A 239 -13.10 0.12 -11.96
C GLU A 239 -12.63 -1.19 -11.35
N LEU A 240 -11.34 -1.54 -11.42
CA LEU A 240 -10.81 -2.72 -10.72
C LEU A 240 -11.01 -2.62 -9.19
N CYS A 241 -10.64 -1.47 -8.61
CA CYS A 241 -10.84 -1.23 -7.17
C CYS A 241 -12.32 -1.28 -6.77
N LEU A 242 -13.21 -0.69 -7.59
CA LEU A 242 -14.65 -0.70 -7.37
C LEU A 242 -15.22 -2.12 -7.49
N ALA A 243 -14.80 -2.88 -8.50
CA ALA A 243 -15.25 -4.24 -8.75
C ALA A 243 -14.89 -5.16 -7.58
N GLN A 244 -13.68 -5.05 -7.01
CA GLN A 244 -13.28 -5.83 -5.84
C GLN A 244 -14.22 -5.62 -4.64
N LEU A 245 -14.51 -4.36 -4.30
CA LEU A 245 -15.42 -4.04 -3.19
C LEU A 245 -16.87 -4.45 -3.49
N ARG A 246 -17.34 -4.28 -4.73
CA ARG A 246 -18.70 -4.67 -5.16
C ARG A 246 -18.87 -6.19 -5.09
N ASN A 247 -17.89 -6.96 -5.56
CA ASN A 247 -17.91 -8.42 -5.52
C ASN A 247 -17.93 -8.95 -4.08
N ALA A 248 -17.34 -8.19 -3.15
CA ALA A 248 -17.36 -8.45 -1.72
C ALA A 248 -18.63 -7.94 -1.00
N ASN A 249 -19.62 -7.39 -1.73
CA ASN A 249 -20.85 -6.79 -1.21
C ASN A 249 -20.64 -5.67 -0.18
N ILE A 250 -19.53 -4.92 -0.30
CA ILE A 250 -19.21 -3.82 0.60
C ILE A 250 -19.94 -2.55 0.14
N PRO A 251 -20.57 -1.77 1.05
CA PRO A 251 -21.08 -0.43 0.73
C PRO A 251 -19.95 0.52 0.32
N ILE A 252 -20.04 1.09 -0.88
CA ILE A 252 -18.98 1.94 -1.46
C ILE A 252 -19.49 3.35 -1.69
N HIS A 253 -18.66 4.32 -1.34
CA HIS A 253 -18.78 5.71 -1.75
C HIS A 253 -17.57 6.10 -2.59
N LEU A 254 -17.80 6.86 -3.66
CA LEU A 254 -16.74 7.44 -4.47
C LEU A 254 -16.75 8.96 -4.30
N LYS A 255 -15.61 9.53 -3.89
CA LYS A 255 -15.44 10.97 -3.67
C LYS A 255 -14.32 11.48 -4.54
N PHE A 256 -14.57 12.59 -5.23
CA PHE A 256 -13.53 13.33 -5.94
C PHE A 256 -13.29 14.66 -5.24
N ARG A 257 -12.03 15.10 -5.24
CA ARG A 257 -11.63 16.41 -4.74
C ARG A 257 -10.72 17.07 -5.77
N GLN A 258 -10.60 18.39 -5.67
CA GLN A 258 -9.73 19.18 -6.53
C GLN A 258 -8.53 19.71 -5.72
N GLY A 259 -7.43 19.99 -6.42
CA GLY A 259 -6.21 20.54 -5.84
C GLY A 259 -5.11 19.50 -5.67
N GLN A 260 -4.09 19.83 -4.90
CA GLN A 260 -2.95 18.92 -4.65
C GLN A 260 -3.37 17.69 -3.82
N PRO A 261 -2.81 16.49 -4.05
CA PRO A 261 -3.21 15.24 -3.40
C PRO A 261 -3.33 15.31 -1.88
N ILE A 262 -2.33 15.87 -1.19
CA ILE A 262 -2.35 16.00 0.28
C ILE A 262 -3.52 16.88 0.73
N HIS A 263 -3.76 18.02 0.07
CA HIS A 263 -4.88 18.89 0.39
C HIS A 263 -6.23 18.23 0.13
N GLN A 264 -6.34 17.39 -0.90
CA GLN A 264 -7.56 16.62 -1.15
C GLN A 264 -7.88 15.68 0.01
N ILE A 265 -6.88 14.95 0.52
CA ILE A 265 -7.02 14.08 1.69
C ILE A 265 -7.41 14.92 2.90
N MET A 266 -6.72 16.04 3.18
CA MET A 266 -7.01 16.86 4.35
C MET A 266 -8.42 17.45 4.30
N ASN A 267 -8.87 17.91 3.13
CA ASN A 267 -10.21 18.43 2.94
C ASN A 267 -11.29 17.36 3.15
N GLU A 268 -11.05 16.13 2.69
CA GLU A 268 -11.97 15.02 2.92
C GLU A 268 -12.01 14.61 4.40
N LEU A 269 -10.84 14.50 5.05
CA LEU A 269 -10.74 14.17 6.48
C LEU A 269 -11.34 15.26 7.38
N GLY A 270 -11.25 16.53 6.99
CA GLY A 270 -11.85 17.63 7.74
C GLY A 270 -13.38 17.70 7.61
N GLN A 271 -13.95 17.14 6.54
CA GLN A 271 -15.39 17.13 6.27
C GLN A 271 -16.07 15.82 6.67
N GLY A 272 -15.34 14.71 6.68
CA GLY A 272 -15.85 13.37 6.92
C GLY A 272 -15.43 12.80 8.26
N ASN A 273 -16.34 12.09 8.91
CA ASN A 273 -16.04 11.31 10.10
C ASN A 273 -15.56 9.92 9.66
N TYR A 274 -14.26 9.79 9.39
CA TYR A 274 -13.65 8.50 9.08
C TYR A 274 -13.02 7.89 10.34
N ASP A 275 -13.17 6.57 10.48
CA ASP A 275 -12.60 5.80 11.58
C ASP A 275 -11.23 5.23 11.19
N LEU A 276 -10.95 5.09 9.90
CA LEU A 276 -9.67 4.62 9.38
C LEU A 276 -9.32 5.37 8.09
N LEU A 277 -8.07 5.84 8.00
CA LEU A 277 -7.46 6.28 6.75
C LEU A 277 -6.53 5.19 6.24
N VAL A 278 -6.61 4.89 4.94
CA VAL A 278 -5.78 3.89 4.26
C VAL A 278 -4.98 4.59 3.18
N VAL A 279 -3.67 4.44 3.23
CA VAL A 279 -2.72 5.06 2.30
C VAL A 279 -1.65 4.07 1.88
N THR A 280 -1.19 4.19 0.64
CA THR A 280 -0.07 3.41 0.12
C THR A 280 1.23 4.21 0.20
N ALA A 281 2.28 3.59 0.71
CA ALA A 281 3.63 4.11 0.69
C ALA A 281 4.35 3.64 -0.58
N GLU A 282 5.19 4.51 -1.12
CA GLU A 282 6.12 4.17 -2.19
C GLU A 282 7.53 4.31 -1.63
N ALA A 283 8.49 3.50 -2.11
CA ALA A 283 9.87 3.53 -1.65
C ALA A 283 9.99 3.60 -0.11
N GLN A 284 10.59 4.66 0.44
CA GLN A 284 10.77 4.84 1.88
C GLN A 284 9.55 5.46 2.59
N GLY A 285 8.52 5.90 1.86
CA GLY A 285 7.26 6.38 2.42
C GLY A 285 7.18 7.90 2.63
N ASP A 286 7.98 8.70 1.94
CA ASP A 286 8.01 10.17 2.05
C ASP A 286 6.63 10.83 1.84
N TYR A 287 5.85 10.27 0.91
CA TYR A 287 4.48 10.72 0.67
C TYR A 287 3.58 10.53 1.91
N VAL A 288 3.68 9.38 2.58
CA VAL A 288 2.92 9.11 3.80
C VAL A 288 3.38 9.99 4.94
N GLN A 289 4.70 10.25 5.06
CA GLN A 289 5.23 11.21 6.03
C GLN A 289 4.64 12.61 5.83
N SER A 290 4.54 13.05 4.57
CA SER A 290 3.94 14.34 4.22
C SER A 290 2.44 14.41 4.57
N ILE A 291 1.71 13.31 4.40
CA ILE A 291 0.31 13.20 4.85
C ILE A 291 0.23 13.34 6.37
N LEU A 292 1.06 12.61 7.13
CA LEU A 292 1.02 12.65 8.60
C LEU A 292 1.35 14.04 9.15
N ALA A 293 2.37 14.70 8.58
CA ALA A 293 2.70 16.08 8.93
C ALA A 293 1.52 17.03 8.67
N ALA A 294 0.91 16.95 7.48
CA ALA A 294 -0.24 17.79 7.15
C ALA A 294 -1.46 17.52 8.06
N MET A 295 -1.67 16.27 8.47
CA MET A 295 -2.74 15.90 9.41
C MET A 295 -2.53 16.52 10.79
N GLU A 296 -1.28 16.59 11.25
CA GLU A 296 -0.91 17.22 12.52
C GLU A 296 -1.09 18.74 12.45
N GLU A 297 -0.62 19.38 11.38
CA GLU A 297 -0.79 20.81 11.15
C GLU A 297 -2.27 21.22 11.08
N CYS A 298 -3.07 20.48 10.31
CA CYS A 298 -4.48 20.77 10.09
C CYS A 298 -5.41 20.22 11.18
N HIS A 299 -4.88 19.51 12.18
CA HIS A 299 -5.66 18.80 13.21
C HIS A 299 -6.76 17.90 12.60
N ALA A 300 -6.46 17.29 11.46
CA ALA A 300 -7.37 16.41 10.73
C ALA A 300 -7.21 14.96 11.21
N HIS A 301 -8.33 14.23 11.32
CA HIS A 301 -8.34 12.80 11.68
C HIS A 301 -7.56 12.51 12.99
N THR A 302 -7.66 13.42 13.96
CA THR A 302 -6.96 13.34 15.24
C THR A 302 -7.44 12.15 16.05
N GLY A 303 -6.50 11.35 16.54
CA GLY A 303 -6.79 10.19 17.39
C GLY A 303 -7.32 8.96 16.66
N GLN A 304 -7.60 9.06 15.36
CA GLN A 304 -8.07 7.93 14.56
C GLN A 304 -6.90 7.16 13.93
N PRO A 305 -7.03 5.83 13.76
CA PRO A 305 -5.98 5.01 13.19
C PRO A 305 -5.73 5.28 11.70
N ILE A 306 -4.54 4.90 11.26
CA ILE A 306 -4.11 4.98 9.87
C ILE A 306 -3.48 3.64 9.49
N PHE A 307 -4.00 3.01 8.44
CA PHE A 307 -3.43 1.84 7.80
C PHE A 307 -2.49 2.28 6.69
N ILE A 308 -1.26 1.79 6.73
CA ILE A 308 -0.23 2.11 5.76
C ILE A 308 0.19 0.82 5.07
N LEU A 309 -0.09 0.73 3.77
CA LEU A 309 0.43 -0.34 2.94
C LEU A 309 1.84 0.01 2.48
N LYS A 310 2.84 -0.75 2.92
CA LYS A 310 4.24 -0.60 2.53
C LYS A 310 4.62 -1.51 1.37
N PRO A 311 5.55 -1.08 0.49
CA PRO A 311 6.21 -2.02 -0.40
C PRO A 311 7.09 -2.94 0.45
N PRO A 312 7.10 -4.25 0.16
CA PRO A 312 7.99 -5.19 0.83
C PRO A 312 9.45 -4.75 0.61
N GLN A 313 10.26 -4.67 1.66
CA GLN A 313 11.68 -4.32 1.49
C GLN A 313 12.53 -5.57 1.19
N PRO A 314 13.50 -5.46 0.26
CA PRO A 314 14.54 -6.46 0.10
C PRO A 314 15.45 -6.45 1.34
N LEU A 315 15.88 -7.64 1.80
CA LEU A 315 16.88 -7.78 2.86
C LEU A 315 18.25 -7.29 2.41
#